data_AF-A0A1N7CQH3-F1
#
_entry.id   AF-A0A1N7CQH3-F1
#
_cell.length_a   1.000
_cell.length_b   1.000
_cell.length_c   1.000
_cell.angle_alpha   90.00
_cell.angle_beta   90.00
_cell.angle_gamma   90.00
#
_symmetry.space_group_name_H-M   'P 1'
#
loop_
_entity.id
_entity.type
_entity.pdbx_description
1 polymer ?
#
loop_
_entity_poly.entity_id
_entity_poly.type
_entity_poly.pdbx_seq_one_letter_code
_entity_poly.pdbx_strand_id
1 'polypeptide(L)'
;MVAVWSYPWRLLSQDPVETRQEFAELGVTSVTVAAHYHSIRTLDPRSDDGLFESYEGGCYFDPDRDAFADTRIDPPVNEVTGYDDPFGAVVETLREGGIDVNAWLVCFHNSKLGADNPEFGVQSAFGDTHDHAFCPSHDDVSAYFEGVVRSLADYDIEAVNLESLGFPSVFHGHGATFGHAKNHVVTNAAEEILVSQCFCSACRERAADHPVDFERAKDVVRDVVRDVLSEPTPQVSSLKHLTETRPVLAELFDFRASVIDEFLAGVAAASGDVELTYSASDGLGRDPNDGWPAGVVLDRVRTHLDRIVALCYTDDPDVARRRVRRYRDAVEIPVDAGVTLDPGMVGSESEWRTVVDSVRDLADDVHVYNHSLMSEGHREWFDVTTPHAQQ
;
A
#
# COMPACT_ATOMS: atom_id res chain seq x y z
N MET A 1 -17.12 -10.91 -7.47
CA MET A 1 -16.19 -11.01 -8.62
C MET A 1 -14.87 -11.57 -8.13
N VAL A 2 -14.04 -12.08 -9.05
CA VAL A 2 -12.67 -12.52 -8.73
C VAL A 2 -11.71 -11.58 -9.43
N ALA A 3 -10.77 -11.05 -8.65
CA ALA A 3 -9.74 -10.16 -9.12
C ALA A 3 -8.35 -10.69 -8.74
N VAL A 4 -7.32 -10.22 -9.44
CA VAL A 4 -5.92 -10.53 -9.10
C VAL A 4 -5.08 -9.26 -9.12
N TRP A 5 -4.08 -9.17 -8.25
CA TRP A 5 -2.99 -8.22 -8.46
C TRP A 5 -2.00 -8.78 -9.48
N SER A 6 -1.45 -7.92 -10.33
CA SER A 6 -0.39 -8.31 -11.26
C SER A 6 0.55 -7.15 -11.57
N TYR A 7 1.74 -7.49 -12.07
CA TYR A 7 2.72 -6.53 -12.56
C TYR A 7 2.64 -6.38 -14.08
N PRO A 8 2.84 -5.17 -14.63
CA PRO A 8 2.69 -4.93 -16.06
C PRO A 8 3.66 -5.77 -16.90
N TRP A 9 4.92 -5.91 -16.49
CA TRP A 9 5.92 -6.69 -17.25
C TRP A 9 5.55 -8.18 -17.41
N ARG A 10 4.85 -8.77 -16.44
CA ARG A 10 4.35 -10.15 -16.56
C ARG A 10 3.27 -10.26 -17.62
N LEU A 11 2.33 -9.31 -17.62
CA LEU A 11 1.21 -9.31 -18.54
C LEU A 11 1.68 -9.03 -19.97
N LEU A 12 2.68 -8.16 -20.12
CA LEU A 12 3.27 -7.79 -21.41
C LEU A 12 4.25 -8.82 -21.97
N SER A 13 4.76 -9.75 -21.15
CA SER A 13 5.62 -10.84 -21.61
C SER A 13 4.83 -12.04 -22.16
N GLN A 14 3.52 -12.07 -21.99
CA GLN A 14 2.64 -13.15 -22.44
C GLN A 14 1.89 -12.75 -23.72
N ASP A 15 1.43 -13.74 -24.49
CA ASP A 15 0.50 -13.48 -25.58
C ASP A 15 -0.86 -13.00 -24.99
N PRO A 16 -1.38 -11.84 -25.43
CA PRO A 16 -2.66 -11.31 -24.97
C PRO A 16 -3.84 -12.28 -25.03
N VAL A 17 -3.91 -13.13 -26.06
CA VAL A 17 -4.96 -14.14 -26.19
C VAL A 17 -4.81 -15.22 -25.13
N GLU A 18 -3.58 -15.66 -24.85
CA GLU A 18 -3.29 -16.65 -23.82
C GLU A 18 -3.61 -16.09 -22.41
N THR A 19 -3.21 -14.86 -22.11
CA THR A 19 -3.54 -14.21 -20.82
C THR A 19 -5.06 -14.11 -20.61
N ARG A 20 -5.82 -13.73 -21.64
CA ARG A 20 -7.29 -13.67 -21.54
C ARG A 20 -7.92 -15.05 -21.37
N GLN A 21 -7.40 -16.07 -22.04
CA GLN A 21 -7.85 -17.45 -21.86
C GLN A 21 -7.56 -17.94 -20.44
N GLU A 22 -6.36 -17.68 -19.93
CA GLU A 22 -5.98 -17.99 -18.56
C GLU A 22 -6.93 -17.32 -17.57
N PHE A 23 -7.19 -16.02 -17.70
CA PHE A 23 -8.11 -15.31 -16.80
C PHE A 23 -9.55 -15.84 -16.90
N ALA A 24 -10.03 -16.18 -18.10
CA ALA A 24 -11.34 -16.79 -18.26
C ALA A 24 -11.43 -18.18 -17.58
N GLU A 25 -10.38 -19.01 -17.69
CA GLU A 25 -10.30 -20.32 -17.03
C GLU A 25 -10.27 -20.20 -15.50
N LEU A 26 -9.58 -19.18 -14.99
CA LEU A 26 -9.49 -18.86 -13.57
C LEU A 26 -10.74 -18.13 -13.03
N GLY A 27 -11.64 -17.68 -13.90
CA GLY A 27 -12.81 -16.87 -13.54
C GLY A 27 -12.46 -15.44 -13.12
N VAL A 28 -11.27 -14.96 -13.48
CA VAL A 28 -10.80 -13.60 -13.21
C VAL A 28 -11.51 -12.62 -14.14
N THR A 29 -12.08 -11.59 -13.54
CA THR A 29 -12.89 -10.56 -14.22
C THR A 29 -12.32 -9.16 -14.07
N SER A 30 -11.38 -8.96 -13.13
CA SER A 30 -10.70 -7.69 -12.88
C SER A 30 -9.24 -7.92 -12.52
N VAL A 31 -8.36 -6.99 -12.90
CA VAL A 31 -6.93 -7.04 -12.59
C VAL A 31 -6.49 -5.70 -12.00
N THR A 32 -5.88 -5.74 -10.82
CA THR A 32 -5.25 -4.59 -10.18
C THR A 32 -3.78 -4.55 -10.55
N VAL A 33 -3.40 -3.65 -11.46
CA VAL A 33 -2.09 -3.63 -12.12
C VAL A 33 -1.19 -2.56 -11.51
N ALA A 34 0.06 -2.89 -11.17
CA ALA A 34 1.05 -1.91 -10.70
C ALA A 34 1.24 -0.77 -11.72
N ALA A 35 0.80 0.44 -11.35
CA ALA A 35 0.85 1.64 -12.18
C ALA A 35 1.86 2.65 -11.64
N HIS A 36 1.94 2.82 -10.31
CA HIS A 36 3.01 3.54 -9.63
C HIS A 36 3.47 2.71 -8.43
N TYR A 37 4.74 2.30 -8.42
CA TYR A 37 5.22 1.28 -7.49
C TYR A 37 6.56 1.63 -6.85
N HIS A 38 6.82 1.04 -5.69
CA HIS A 38 8.12 1.16 -5.03
C HIS A 38 9.19 0.29 -5.71
N SER A 39 10.45 0.46 -5.33
CA SER A 39 11.54 -0.41 -5.80
C SER A 39 11.21 -1.89 -5.55
N ILE A 40 11.42 -2.75 -6.53
CA ILE A 40 11.09 -4.17 -6.42
C ILE A 40 12.16 -5.03 -7.10
N ARG A 41 12.39 -6.21 -6.52
CA ARG A 41 13.01 -7.35 -7.19
C ARG A 41 12.11 -8.54 -7.01
N THR A 42 11.48 -8.99 -8.09
CA THR A 42 10.50 -10.07 -8.06
C THR A 42 11.05 -11.35 -8.68
N LEU A 43 10.59 -12.50 -8.20
CA LEU A 43 10.77 -13.78 -8.88
C LEU A 43 9.52 -14.08 -9.70
N ASP A 44 9.68 -14.36 -10.99
CA ASP A 44 8.61 -14.86 -11.85
C ASP A 44 8.90 -16.34 -12.18
N PRO A 45 8.16 -17.28 -11.59
CA PRO A 45 8.41 -18.70 -11.80
C PRO A 45 7.96 -19.19 -13.20
N ARG A 46 7.26 -18.35 -13.97
CA ARG A 46 6.73 -18.65 -15.31
C ARG A 46 7.36 -17.76 -16.40
N SER A 47 8.46 -17.10 -16.10
CA SER A 47 9.21 -16.30 -17.08
C SER A 47 10.13 -17.18 -17.93
N ASP A 48 10.09 -16.97 -19.24
CA ASP A 48 10.99 -17.60 -20.23
C ASP A 48 12.30 -16.83 -20.42
N ASP A 49 12.32 -15.53 -20.09
CA ASP A 49 13.45 -14.61 -20.34
C ASP A 49 14.34 -14.36 -19.10
N GLY A 50 13.97 -14.92 -17.96
CA GLY A 50 14.76 -14.86 -16.73
C GLY A 50 13.90 -14.91 -15.48
N LEU A 51 14.36 -15.62 -14.44
CA LEU A 51 13.57 -15.83 -13.21
C LEU A 51 13.37 -14.57 -12.36
N PHE A 52 14.10 -13.48 -12.61
CA PHE A 52 14.04 -12.30 -11.78
C PHE A 52 13.90 -11.02 -12.60
N GLU A 53 12.97 -10.19 -12.19
CA GLU A 53 12.78 -8.83 -12.70
C GLU A 53 13.11 -7.82 -11.60
N SER A 54 13.57 -6.63 -11.96
CA SER A 54 13.93 -5.59 -10.98
C SER A 54 13.67 -4.18 -11.52
N TYR A 55 13.09 -3.34 -10.67
CA TYR A 55 12.76 -1.95 -10.99
C TYR A 55 13.11 -1.07 -9.80
N GLU A 56 13.58 0.15 -10.08
CA GLU A 56 13.98 1.09 -9.04
C GLU A 56 12.79 1.77 -8.36
N GLY A 57 11.60 1.73 -9.00
CA GLY A 57 10.37 2.33 -8.49
C GLY A 57 10.00 3.60 -9.24
N GLY A 58 8.70 3.86 -9.35
CA GLY A 58 8.12 4.95 -10.15
C GLY A 58 6.90 4.51 -10.94
N CYS A 59 6.59 5.28 -11.98
CA CYS A 59 5.47 5.07 -12.89
C CYS A 59 5.77 3.95 -13.88
N TYR A 60 4.77 3.14 -14.18
CA TYR A 60 4.72 2.24 -15.34
C TYR A 60 3.83 2.80 -16.45
N PHE A 61 3.35 4.03 -16.31
CA PHE A 61 2.66 4.79 -17.35
C PHE A 61 3.53 5.95 -17.82
N ASP A 62 3.19 6.57 -18.96
CA ASP A 62 3.84 7.80 -19.44
C ASP A 62 3.17 9.04 -18.78
N PRO A 63 3.82 9.69 -17.80
CA PRO A 63 3.18 10.77 -17.05
C PRO A 63 3.07 12.04 -17.89
N ASP A 64 1.86 12.60 -18.00
CA ASP A 64 1.65 13.93 -18.55
C ASP A 64 2.31 14.99 -17.65
N ARG A 65 3.34 15.66 -18.17
CA ARG A 65 4.11 16.67 -17.43
C ARG A 65 3.25 17.83 -16.92
N ASP A 66 2.16 18.15 -17.63
CA ASP A 66 1.27 19.23 -17.20
C ASP A 66 0.53 18.86 -15.90
N ALA A 67 0.28 17.57 -15.64
CA ALA A 67 -0.31 17.09 -14.39
C ALA A 67 0.59 17.28 -13.16
N PHE A 68 1.89 17.54 -13.36
CA PHE A 68 2.90 17.73 -12.31
C PHE A 68 3.40 19.18 -12.22
N ALA A 69 2.74 20.14 -12.89
CA ALA A 69 3.18 21.54 -12.93
C ALA A 69 3.20 22.24 -11.55
N ASP A 70 2.38 21.76 -10.60
CA ASP A 70 2.25 22.32 -9.25
C ASP A 70 3.14 21.62 -8.20
N THR A 71 4.07 20.76 -8.62
CA THR A 71 5.04 20.10 -7.75
C THR A 71 6.47 20.28 -8.26
N ARG A 72 7.44 20.29 -7.33
CA ARG A 72 8.88 20.22 -7.65
C ARG A 72 9.39 18.80 -7.88
N ILE A 73 8.53 17.79 -7.76
CA ILE A 73 8.89 16.37 -7.87
C ILE A 73 8.62 15.89 -9.29
N ASP A 74 9.68 15.51 -10.00
CA ASP A 74 9.56 14.86 -11.31
C ASP A 74 9.17 13.38 -11.14
N PRO A 75 8.20 12.85 -11.92
CA PRO A 75 7.81 11.44 -11.84
C PRO A 75 8.91 10.53 -12.45
N PRO A 76 9.50 9.61 -11.65
CA PRO A 76 10.40 8.61 -12.21
C PRO A 76 9.58 7.61 -13.03
N VAL A 77 10.09 7.21 -14.19
CA VAL A 77 9.45 6.23 -15.08
C VAL A 77 10.29 4.96 -15.12
N ASN A 78 9.66 3.81 -14.95
CA ASN A 78 10.30 2.51 -15.09
C ASN A 78 10.34 2.09 -16.56
N GLU A 79 11.51 1.64 -17.02
CA GLU A 79 11.68 1.13 -18.39
C GLU A 79 11.25 -0.35 -18.46
N VAL A 80 10.12 -0.63 -19.12
CA VAL A 80 9.76 -2.01 -19.52
C VAL A 80 10.09 -2.16 -21.00
N THR A 81 10.97 -3.12 -21.31
CA THR A 81 11.54 -3.27 -22.66
C THR A 81 10.44 -3.37 -23.72
N GLY A 82 10.48 -2.46 -24.71
CA GLY A 82 9.57 -2.47 -25.85
C GLY A 82 8.28 -1.64 -25.68
N TYR A 83 8.11 -0.98 -24.52
CA TYR A 83 6.91 -0.21 -24.22
C TYR A 83 7.27 1.17 -23.65
N ASP A 84 6.78 2.23 -24.29
CA ASP A 84 6.89 3.60 -23.78
C ASP A 84 5.86 3.87 -22.67
N ASP A 85 4.67 3.25 -22.78
CA ASP A 85 3.60 3.25 -21.77
C ASP A 85 3.18 1.80 -21.43
N PRO A 86 3.91 1.12 -20.54
CA PRO A 86 3.63 -0.26 -20.15
C PRO A 86 2.22 -0.47 -19.55
N PHE A 87 1.77 0.44 -18.69
CA PHE A 87 0.47 0.37 -18.04
C PHE A 87 -0.66 0.55 -19.06
N GLY A 88 -0.55 1.56 -19.94
CA GLY A 88 -1.52 1.78 -21.01
C GLY A 88 -1.67 0.59 -21.95
N ALA A 89 -0.56 -0.04 -22.34
CA ALA A 89 -0.57 -1.24 -23.17
C ALA A 89 -1.31 -2.42 -22.50
N VAL A 90 -1.16 -2.57 -21.17
CA VAL A 90 -1.92 -3.56 -20.39
C VAL A 90 -3.41 -3.21 -20.34
N VAL A 91 -3.74 -1.94 -20.09
CA VAL A 91 -5.14 -1.47 -20.07
C VAL A 91 -5.83 -1.79 -21.40
N GLU A 92 -5.24 -1.39 -22.52
CA GLU A 92 -5.78 -1.68 -23.86
C GLU A 92 -6.02 -3.19 -24.05
N THR A 93 -5.00 -4.01 -23.75
CA THR A 93 -5.03 -5.46 -23.93
C THR A 93 -6.15 -6.15 -23.13
N LEU A 94 -6.31 -5.77 -21.86
CA LEU A 94 -7.29 -6.39 -20.96
C LEU A 94 -8.71 -5.90 -21.24
N ARG A 95 -8.89 -4.60 -21.52
CA ARG A 95 -10.20 -4.02 -21.84
C ARG A 95 -10.76 -4.52 -23.16
N GLU A 96 -9.92 -4.76 -24.17
CA GLU A 96 -10.33 -5.49 -25.39
C GLU A 96 -10.90 -6.88 -25.09
N GLY A 97 -10.45 -7.51 -24.00
CA GLY A 97 -10.92 -8.79 -23.51
C GLY A 97 -12.16 -8.73 -22.61
N GLY A 98 -12.65 -7.52 -22.28
CA GLY A 98 -13.72 -7.33 -21.30
C GLY A 98 -13.31 -7.64 -19.86
N ILE A 99 -12.02 -7.49 -19.53
CA ILE A 99 -11.49 -7.62 -18.18
C ILE A 99 -11.29 -6.22 -17.61
N ASP A 100 -11.84 -5.97 -16.43
CA ASP A 100 -11.72 -4.69 -15.74
C ASP A 100 -10.29 -4.46 -15.25
N VAL A 101 -9.84 -3.20 -15.24
CA VAL A 101 -8.49 -2.86 -14.81
C VAL A 101 -8.55 -1.81 -13.71
N ASN A 102 -7.79 -2.03 -12.63
CA ASN A 102 -7.56 -1.04 -11.58
C ASN A 102 -6.08 -0.64 -11.58
N ALA A 103 -5.79 0.63 -11.35
CA ALA A 103 -4.42 1.11 -11.18
C ALA A 103 -3.96 0.93 -9.73
N TRP A 104 -2.87 0.20 -9.51
CA TRP A 104 -2.28 0.03 -8.18
C TRP A 104 -1.19 1.08 -7.95
N LEU A 105 -1.40 1.90 -6.93
CA LEU A 105 -0.58 3.04 -6.55
C LEU A 105 -0.05 2.84 -5.14
N VAL A 106 1.27 2.69 -5.01
CA VAL A 106 1.97 2.81 -3.73
C VAL A 106 2.24 4.28 -3.46
N CYS A 107 1.74 4.79 -2.33
CA CYS A 107 1.86 6.18 -1.92
C CYS A 107 3.27 6.48 -1.37
N PHE A 108 3.39 6.80 -0.09
CA PHE A 108 4.54 7.48 0.53
C PHE A 108 5.79 6.61 0.75
N HIS A 109 5.87 5.46 0.07
CA HIS A 109 6.94 4.48 0.19
C HIS A 109 7.62 4.28 -1.17
N ASN A 110 8.72 4.98 -1.45
CA ASN A 110 9.46 4.85 -2.70
C ASN A 110 10.93 5.28 -2.57
N SER A 111 11.85 4.32 -2.63
CA SER A 111 13.30 4.55 -2.48
C SER A 111 13.90 5.43 -3.57
N LYS A 112 13.48 5.27 -4.84
CA LYS A 112 14.00 6.07 -5.97
C LYS A 112 13.55 7.52 -5.84
N LEU A 113 12.24 7.71 -5.62
CA LEU A 113 11.67 9.04 -5.43
C LEU A 113 12.35 9.76 -4.26
N GLY A 114 12.67 9.03 -3.17
CA GLY A 114 13.18 9.64 -1.93
C GLY A 114 14.66 9.93 -2.00
N ALA A 115 15.42 9.10 -2.72
CA ALA A 115 16.81 9.38 -3.06
C ALA A 115 16.95 10.62 -3.97
N ASP A 116 16.03 10.79 -4.93
CA ASP A 116 16.05 11.92 -5.85
C ASP A 116 15.58 13.23 -5.19
N ASN A 117 14.73 13.15 -4.15
CA ASN A 117 14.12 14.32 -3.49
C ASN A 117 14.21 14.25 -1.94
N PRO A 118 15.42 14.24 -1.36
CA PRO A 118 15.63 14.00 0.06
C PRO A 118 15.03 15.08 0.98
N GLU A 119 14.73 16.27 0.49
CA GLU A 119 14.09 17.33 1.29
C GLU A 119 12.63 17.03 1.70
N PHE A 120 11.98 16.07 1.03
CA PHE A 120 10.58 15.69 1.28
C PHE A 120 10.43 14.46 2.17
N GLY A 121 11.56 13.87 2.59
CA GLY A 121 11.54 12.67 3.41
C GLY A 121 11.04 12.92 4.84
N VAL A 122 10.54 11.87 5.48
CA VAL A 122 10.27 11.84 6.91
C VAL A 122 11.57 12.16 7.65
N GLN A 123 11.51 13.12 8.57
CA GLN A 123 12.63 13.51 9.40
C GLN A 123 12.37 13.13 10.86
N SER A 124 13.25 12.32 11.45
CA SER A 124 13.10 11.85 12.83
C SER A 124 13.18 12.99 13.86
N ALA A 125 12.84 12.69 15.12
CA ALA A 125 13.02 13.64 16.23
C ALA A 125 14.48 14.06 16.47
N PHE A 126 15.45 13.34 15.87
CA PHE A 126 16.88 13.63 15.93
C PHE A 126 17.38 14.47 14.74
N GLY A 127 16.54 14.65 13.70
CA GLY A 127 16.88 15.41 12.50
C GLY A 127 17.37 14.57 11.33
N ASP A 128 17.37 13.24 11.45
CA ASP A 128 17.76 12.32 10.37
C ASP A 128 16.61 12.16 9.38
N THR A 129 16.90 12.31 8.08
CA THR A 129 15.92 12.07 7.02
C THR A 129 16.02 10.65 6.47
N HIS A 130 14.89 10.03 6.17
CA HIS A 130 14.78 8.65 5.72
C HIS A 130 14.52 8.55 4.21
N ASP A 131 15.24 7.65 3.54
CA ASP A 131 15.47 7.61 2.09
C ASP A 131 14.33 7.04 1.23
N HIS A 132 13.41 6.29 1.84
CA HIS A 132 12.24 5.69 1.17
C HIS A 132 10.91 6.25 1.64
N ALA A 133 10.92 7.06 2.71
CA ALA A 133 9.76 7.46 3.46
C ALA A 133 9.41 8.92 3.15
N PHE A 134 8.41 9.16 2.30
CA PHE A 134 7.93 10.52 2.00
C PHE A 134 7.05 11.06 3.12
N CYS A 135 7.20 12.35 3.41
CA CYS A 135 6.33 13.03 4.35
C CYS A 135 5.11 13.64 3.64
N PRO A 136 3.88 13.19 3.95
CA PRO A 136 2.65 13.72 3.34
C PRO A 136 2.34 15.17 3.74
N SER A 137 3.06 15.75 4.71
CA SER A 137 2.86 17.13 5.11
C SER A 137 3.42 18.16 4.11
N HIS A 138 4.20 17.75 3.12
CA HIS A 138 4.68 18.64 2.07
C HIS A 138 3.60 18.82 0.98
N ASP A 139 3.33 20.07 0.62
CA ASP A 139 2.39 20.40 -0.47
C ASP A 139 2.87 19.79 -1.80
N ASP A 140 4.18 19.86 -2.11
CA ASP A 140 4.78 19.24 -3.30
C ASP A 140 4.50 17.73 -3.38
N VAL A 141 4.50 17.03 -2.24
CA VAL A 141 4.25 15.59 -2.17
C VAL A 141 2.78 15.28 -2.39
N SER A 142 1.88 16.10 -1.85
CA SER A 142 0.44 15.97 -2.09
C SER A 142 0.13 16.21 -3.57
N ALA A 143 0.63 17.32 -4.12
CA ALA A 143 0.47 17.68 -5.54
C ALA A 143 1.06 16.63 -6.49
N TYR A 144 2.17 15.97 -6.12
CA TYR A 144 2.74 14.87 -6.89
C TYR A 144 1.77 13.69 -7.02
N PHE A 145 1.22 13.18 -5.91
CA PHE A 145 0.30 12.04 -5.97
C PHE A 145 -1.06 12.42 -6.57
N GLU A 146 -1.51 13.66 -6.41
CA GLU A 146 -2.65 14.19 -7.16
C GLU A 146 -2.38 14.18 -8.67
N GLY A 147 -1.17 14.54 -9.10
CA GLY A 147 -0.73 14.45 -10.50
C GLY A 147 -0.69 13.01 -11.02
N VAL A 148 -0.19 12.07 -10.21
CA VAL A 148 -0.22 10.63 -10.55
C VAL A 148 -1.67 10.16 -10.72
N VAL A 149 -2.55 10.45 -9.78
CA VAL A 149 -3.96 10.01 -9.82
C VAL A 149 -4.70 10.62 -11.00
N ARG A 150 -4.48 11.92 -11.28
CA ARG A 150 -5.06 12.58 -12.45
C ARG A 150 -4.62 11.94 -13.75
N SER A 151 -3.32 11.60 -13.87
CA SER A 151 -2.79 10.92 -15.05
C SER A 151 -3.41 9.52 -15.21
N LEU A 152 -3.60 8.79 -14.11
CA LEU A 152 -4.24 7.47 -14.13
C LEU A 152 -5.72 7.54 -14.49
N ALA A 153 -6.42 8.62 -14.11
CA ALA A 153 -7.83 8.81 -14.41
C ALA A 153 -8.14 9.03 -15.90
N ASP A 154 -7.12 9.32 -16.73
CA ASP A 154 -7.27 9.42 -18.19
C ASP A 154 -7.29 8.04 -18.89
N TYR A 155 -6.95 6.96 -18.18
CA TYR A 155 -7.03 5.59 -18.69
C TYR A 155 -8.43 4.99 -18.49
N ASP A 156 -8.78 3.98 -19.31
CA ASP A 156 -10.01 3.19 -19.15
C ASP A 156 -9.85 2.17 -18.01
N ILE A 157 -9.94 2.67 -16.78
CA ILE A 157 -9.81 1.92 -15.52
C ILE A 157 -11.05 2.13 -14.65
N GLU A 158 -11.34 1.16 -13.78
CA GLU A 158 -12.47 1.24 -12.86
C GLU A 158 -12.09 1.97 -11.55
N ALA A 159 -10.86 1.74 -11.05
CA ALA A 159 -10.42 2.29 -9.78
C ALA A 159 -8.91 2.57 -9.70
N VAL A 160 -8.52 3.47 -8.79
CA VAL A 160 -7.15 3.59 -8.27
C VAL A 160 -7.09 2.95 -6.88
N ASN A 161 -6.32 1.86 -6.77
CA ASN A 161 -6.05 1.14 -5.53
C ASN A 161 -4.84 1.74 -4.80
N LEU A 162 -5.09 2.40 -3.68
CA LEU A 162 -4.11 3.05 -2.82
C LEU A 162 -3.51 2.04 -1.83
N GLU A 163 -2.18 1.90 -1.88
CA GLU A 163 -1.39 1.11 -0.96
C GLU A 163 -0.39 1.99 -0.19
N SER A 164 -0.04 1.56 1.03
CA SER A 164 0.90 2.27 1.90
C SER A 164 0.45 3.72 2.15
N LEU A 165 -0.86 3.88 2.30
CA LEU A 165 -1.48 5.11 2.76
C LEU A 165 -1.05 5.36 4.22
N GLY A 166 -0.69 6.61 4.51
CA GLY A 166 -0.26 7.01 5.84
C GLY A 166 1.23 7.33 5.91
N PHE A 167 1.62 7.98 7.00
CA PHE A 167 3.03 8.23 7.27
C PHE A 167 3.79 6.90 7.38
N PRO A 168 4.83 6.70 6.57
CA PRO A 168 5.54 5.42 6.48
C PRO A 168 6.36 5.13 7.75
N SER A 169 6.60 3.84 7.98
CA SER A 169 7.67 3.40 8.89
C SER A 169 9.02 3.65 8.24
N VAL A 170 10.02 4.02 9.03
CA VAL A 170 11.40 4.17 8.57
C VAL A 170 12.18 2.87 8.63
N PHE A 171 11.55 1.81 9.17
CA PHE A 171 12.07 0.45 9.14
C PHE A 171 11.53 -0.25 7.90
N HIS A 172 12.41 -0.44 6.92
CA HIS A 172 12.10 -1.19 5.71
C HIS A 172 13.31 -2.03 5.27
N GLY A 173 13.05 -3.27 4.86
CA GLY A 173 14.08 -4.14 4.28
C GLY A 173 14.14 -3.97 2.77
N HIS A 174 15.26 -3.49 2.23
CA HIS A 174 15.43 -3.26 0.79
C HIS A 174 15.83 -4.52 -0.02
N GLY A 175 15.44 -5.70 0.47
CA GLY A 175 15.75 -6.99 -0.15
C GLY A 175 17.22 -7.42 -0.03
N ALA A 176 17.61 -8.38 -0.87
CA ALA A 176 18.92 -9.04 -0.78
C ALA A 176 20.08 -8.26 -1.45
N THR A 177 19.77 -7.25 -2.25
CA THR A 177 20.76 -6.55 -3.10
C THR A 177 21.13 -5.16 -2.59
N PHE A 178 20.23 -4.49 -1.87
CA PHE A 178 20.47 -3.20 -1.25
C PHE A 178 20.13 -3.28 0.24
N GLY A 179 21.04 -2.84 1.12
CA GLY A 179 20.84 -2.69 2.57
C GLY A 179 20.22 -3.88 3.33
N HIS A 180 21.04 -4.70 4.00
CA HIS A 180 20.52 -5.60 5.03
C HIS A 180 20.17 -4.79 6.29
N ALA A 181 18.88 -4.71 6.61
CA ALA A 181 18.43 -4.11 7.86
C ALA A 181 19.12 -4.80 9.05
N LYS A 182 19.76 -4.00 9.91
CA LYS A 182 20.40 -4.46 11.15
C LYS A 182 19.95 -3.58 12.29
N ASN A 183 19.36 -4.20 13.30
CA ASN A 183 18.82 -3.53 14.46
C ASN A 183 18.81 -4.51 15.64
N HIS A 184 19.26 -4.07 16.82
CA HIS A 184 19.30 -4.88 18.04
C HIS A 184 18.53 -4.23 19.22
N VAL A 185 17.96 -3.03 19.03
CA VAL A 185 17.42 -2.21 20.14
C VAL A 185 15.94 -1.86 19.95
N VAL A 186 15.50 -1.57 18.74
CA VAL A 186 14.07 -1.38 18.45
C VAL A 186 13.48 -2.76 18.21
N THR A 187 12.59 -3.21 19.08
CA THR A 187 12.22 -4.64 19.16
C THR A 187 10.74 -4.90 18.96
N ASN A 188 9.92 -3.85 18.87
CA ASN A 188 8.49 -3.97 18.66
C ASN A 188 7.90 -2.80 17.86
N ALA A 189 6.69 -2.99 17.35
CA ALA A 189 6.00 -2.03 16.48
C ALA A 189 5.76 -0.65 17.14
N ALA A 190 5.53 -0.58 18.45
CA ALA A 190 5.33 0.70 19.12
C ALA A 190 6.61 1.56 19.10
N GLU A 191 7.77 0.93 19.29
CA GLU A 191 9.07 1.58 19.20
C GLU A 191 9.40 1.98 17.76
N GLU A 192 9.14 1.10 16.79
CA GLU A 192 9.32 1.39 15.37
C GLU A 192 8.52 2.63 14.95
N ILE A 193 7.25 2.69 15.36
CA ILE A 193 6.38 3.84 15.09
C ILE A 193 6.94 5.12 15.71
N LEU A 194 7.40 5.09 16.97
CA LEU A 194 7.94 6.27 17.63
C LEU A 194 9.20 6.81 16.95
N VAL A 195 10.09 5.92 16.51
CA VAL A 195 11.29 6.29 15.74
C VAL A 195 10.91 6.88 14.38
N SER A 196 9.80 6.41 13.79
CA SER A 196 9.29 6.83 12.49
C SER A 196 8.45 8.13 12.51
N GLN A 197 8.35 8.82 13.65
CA GLN A 197 7.60 10.08 13.72
C GLN A 197 8.33 11.21 12.97
N CYS A 198 7.57 12.00 12.22
CA CYS A 198 8.11 13.07 11.39
C CYS A 198 8.07 14.43 12.10
N PHE A 199 9.20 15.13 12.09
CA PHE A 199 9.40 16.47 12.62
C PHE A 199 10.09 17.40 11.62
N CYS A 200 9.84 17.18 10.31
CA CYS A 200 10.36 18.02 9.23
C CYS A 200 9.74 19.43 9.26
N SER A 201 10.28 20.35 8.46
CA SER A 201 9.78 21.73 8.39
C SER A 201 8.31 21.82 7.98
N ALA A 202 7.87 21.00 7.04
CA ALA A 202 6.49 21.01 6.56
C ALA A 202 5.50 20.52 7.64
N CYS A 203 5.84 19.47 8.40
CA CYS A 203 5.02 19.07 9.56
C CYS A 203 4.92 20.20 10.58
N ARG A 204 6.03 20.87 10.88
CA ARG A 204 6.05 21.99 11.84
C ARG A 204 5.21 23.17 11.37
N GLU A 205 5.29 23.50 10.08
CA GLU A 205 4.51 24.57 9.46
C GLU A 205 3.02 24.26 9.50
N ARG A 206 2.59 23.07 9.08
CA ARG A 206 1.19 22.64 9.15
C ARG A 206 0.68 22.52 10.59
N ALA A 207 1.52 22.08 11.52
CA ALA A 207 1.12 21.95 12.93
C ALA A 207 0.83 23.31 13.60
N ALA A 208 1.26 24.45 13.02
CA ALA A 208 0.98 25.77 13.55
C ALA A 208 -0.53 26.10 13.60
N ASP A 209 -1.31 25.51 12.70
CA ASP A 209 -2.77 25.66 12.63
C ASP A 209 -3.52 24.48 13.31
N HIS A 210 -2.80 23.56 13.95
CA HIS A 210 -3.35 22.41 14.65
C HIS A 210 -3.22 22.57 16.19
N PRO A 211 -4.12 22.00 17.02
CA PRO A 211 -4.01 22.08 18.48
C PRO A 211 -2.76 21.46 19.13
N VAL A 212 -1.87 20.81 18.37
CA VAL A 212 -0.73 20.07 18.91
C VAL A 212 0.40 21.01 19.33
N ASP A 213 0.95 20.82 20.53
CA ASP A 213 2.24 21.42 20.91
C ASP A 213 3.38 20.63 20.24
N PHE A 214 3.66 20.96 18.97
CA PHE A 214 4.53 20.17 18.09
C PHE A 214 5.97 20.03 18.60
N GLU A 215 6.55 21.11 19.13
CA GLU A 215 7.92 21.08 19.67
C GLU A 215 7.97 20.26 20.97
N ARG A 216 6.95 20.36 21.83
CA ARG A 216 6.86 19.48 22.99
C ARG A 216 6.67 18.01 22.59
N ALA A 217 5.86 17.73 21.55
CA ALA A 217 5.70 16.38 21.04
C ALA A 217 7.04 15.81 20.56
N LYS A 218 7.83 16.61 19.85
CA LYS A 218 9.19 16.27 19.41
C LYS A 218 10.09 15.93 20.58
N ASP A 219 10.12 16.77 21.61
CA ASP A 219 10.95 16.53 22.79
C ASP A 219 10.53 15.23 23.52
N VAL A 220 9.23 14.99 23.68
CA VAL A 220 8.72 13.76 24.31
C VAL A 220 9.08 12.52 23.48
N VAL A 221 8.89 12.53 22.16
CA VAL A 221 9.29 11.41 21.30
C VAL A 221 10.79 11.19 21.38
N ARG A 222 11.59 12.27 21.30
CA ARG A 222 13.05 12.19 21.37
C ARG A 222 13.53 11.56 22.68
N ASP A 223 12.94 11.95 23.81
CA ASP A 223 13.31 11.42 25.12
C ASP A 223 12.93 9.94 25.26
N VAL A 224 11.71 9.56 24.86
CA VAL A 224 11.29 8.15 24.89
C VAL A 224 12.17 7.29 23.97
N VAL A 225 12.48 7.78 22.76
CA VAL A 225 13.34 7.06 21.82
C VAL A 225 14.78 6.96 22.33
N ARG A 226 15.31 7.96 23.06
CA ARG A 226 16.63 7.83 23.70
C ARG A 226 16.68 6.66 24.69
N ASP A 227 15.61 6.46 25.45
CA ASP A 227 15.51 5.32 26.36
C ASP A 227 15.50 3.99 25.58
N VAL A 228 14.69 3.91 24.51
CA VAL A 228 14.65 2.74 23.60
C VAL A 228 16.05 2.43 23.03
N LEU A 229 16.79 3.45 22.60
CA LEU A 229 18.12 3.28 22.02
C LEU A 229 19.21 2.95 23.06
N SER A 230 18.95 3.16 24.35
CA SER A 230 19.93 2.96 25.43
C SER A 230 19.80 1.60 26.12
N GLU A 231 18.67 0.93 25.97
CA GLU A 231 18.36 -0.32 26.65
C GLU A 231 18.22 -1.50 25.66
N PRO A 232 18.70 -2.71 26.01
CA PRO A 232 18.60 -3.89 25.15
C PRO A 232 17.24 -4.61 25.25
N THR A 233 16.26 -4.00 25.91
CA THR A 233 14.92 -4.56 26.12
C THR A 233 13.84 -3.55 25.74
N PRO A 234 12.62 -3.99 25.38
CA PRO A 234 11.52 -3.10 25.07
C PRO A 234 11.26 -2.05 26.16
N GLN A 235 11.20 -0.78 25.79
CA GLN A 235 10.85 0.34 26.68
C GLN A 235 9.40 0.81 26.47
N VAL A 236 8.84 0.59 25.27
CA VAL A 236 7.47 0.95 24.96
C VAL A 236 6.69 -0.30 24.56
N SER A 237 5.75 -0.71 25.40
CA SER A 237 4.90 -1.89 25.13
C SER A 237 3.55 -1.52 24.49
N SER A 238 3.10 -0.27 24.61
CA SER A 238 1.81 0.17 24.11
C SER A 238 1.79 1.65 23.80
N LEU A 239 1.56 2.01 22.53
CA LEU A 239 1.33 3.40 22.13
C LEU A 239 0.07 3.98 22.78
N LYS A 240 -0.97 3.16 23.00
CA LYS A 240 -2.18 3.60 23.68
C LYS A 240 -1.90 4.03 25.12
N HIS A 241 -1.18 3.22 25.88
CA HIS A 241 -0.80 3.61 27.24
C HIS A 241 0.12 4.85 27.25
N LEU A 242 1.02 4.94 26.27
CA LEU A 242 1.92 6.08 26.16
C LEU A 242 1.16 7.38 25.86
N THR A 243 0.19 7.37 24.95
CA THR A 243 -0.66 8.52 24.63
C THR A 243 -1.57 8.92 25.80
N GLU A 244 -2.08 7.96 26.59
CA GLU A 244 -2.84 8.22 27.83
C GLU A 244 -1.99 8.94 28.89
N THR A 245 -0.70 8.59 29.01
CA THR A 245 0.22 9.15 30.02
C THR A 245 0.99 10.38 29.52
N ARG A 246 0.99 10.62 28.21
CA ARG A 246 1.61 11.76 27.52
C ARG A 246 0.62 12.31 26.47
N PRO A 247 -0.38 13.09 26.88
CA PRO A 247 -1.46 13.55 25.99
C PRO A 247 -0.99 14.27 24.71
N VAL A 248 0.15 14.97 24.76
CA VAL A 248 0.76 15.62 23.58
C VAL A 248 1.06 14.64 22.43
N LEU A 249 1.27 13.36 22.72
CA LEU A 249 1.44 12.35 21.68
C LEU A 249 0.10 11.98 21.03
N ALA A 250 -1.01 11.98 21.77
CA ALA A 250 -2.33 11.82 21.17
C ALA A 250 -2.62 12.96 20.18
N GLU A 251 -2.28 14.19 20.56
CA GLU A 251 -2.38 15.37 19.69
C GLU A 251 -1.47 15.26 18.45
N LEU A 252 -0.26 14.69 18.59
CA LEU A 252 0.63 14.42 17.45
C LEU A 252 0.04 13.41 16.46
N PHE A 253 -0.57 12.33 16.95
CA PHE A 253 -1.22 11.35 16.09
C PHE A 253 -2.50 11.89 15.45
N ASP A 254 -3.24 12.75 16.16
CA ASP A 254 -4.38 13.48 15.62
C ASP A 254 -4.00 14.43 14.48
N PHE A 255 -2.87 15.14 14.63
CA PHE A 255 -2.26 15.95 13.58
C PHE A 255 -1.89 15.11 12.35
N ARG A 256 -1.28 13.95 12.54
CA ARG A 256 -0.98 13.03 11.41
C ARG A 256 -2.26 12.59 10.70
N ALA A 257 -3.33 12.37 11.46
CA ALA A 257 -4.62 12.01 10.88
C ALA A 257 -5.26 13.15 10.07
N SER A 258 -5.11 14.42 10.49
CA SER A 258 -5.60 15.55 9.68
C SER A 258 -4.82 15.69 8.38
N VAL A 259 -3.50 15.47 8.41
CA VAL A 259 -2.65 15.50 7.19
C VAL A 259 -3.08 14.44 6.17
N ILE A 260 -3.37 13.22 6.61
CA ILE A 260 -3.81 12.14 5.71
C ILE A 260 -5.24 12.36 5.19
N ASP A 261 -6.12 12.92 6.02
CA ASP A 261 -7.47 13.30 5.63
C ASP A 261 -7.46 14.37 4.52
N GLU A 262 -6.68 15.44 4.70
CA GLU A 262 -6.47 16.48 3.68
C GLU A 262 -5.86 15.94 2.39
N PHE A 263 -4.84 15.07 2.51
CA PHE A 263 -4.23 14.41 1.36
C PHE A 263 -5.25 13.61 0.55
N LEU A 264 -6.08 12.80 1.21
CA LEU A 264 -7.08 12.00 0.52
C LEU A 264 -8.18 12.86 -0.11
N ALA A 265 -8.55 13.98 0.51
CA ALA A 265 -9.48 14.92 -0.11
C ALA A 265 -8.93 15.46 -1.45
N GLY A 266 -7.62 15.77 -1.51
CA GLY A 266 -6.94 16.17 -2.75
C GLY A 266 -6.92 15.05 -3.80
N VAL A 267 -6.54 13.83 -3.37
CA VAL A 267 -6.52 12.64 -4.25
C VAL A 267 -7.91 12.29 -4.79
N ALA A 268 -8.96 12.36 -3.97
CA ALA A 268 -10.35 12.16 -4.40
C ALA A 268 -10.84 13.23 -5.38
N ALA A 269 -10.42 14.49 -5.20
CA ALA A 269 -10.70 15.51 -6.18
C ALA A 269 -9.97 15.27 -7.52
N ALA A 270 -8.75 14.71 -7.46
CA ALA A 270 -7.93 14.41 -8.63
C ALA A 270 -8.41 13.16 -9.40
N SER A 271 -9.03 12.18 -8.73
CA SER A 271 -9.55 10.97 -9.39
C SER A 271 -10.81 11.22 -10.22
N GLY A 272 -11.54 12.31 -9.95
CA GLY A 272 -12.75 12.66 -10.70
C GLY A 272 -13.84 11.62 -10.50
N ASP A 273 -14.22 10.93 -11.58
CA ASP A 273 -15.23 9.87 -11.55
C ASP A 273 -14.64 8.46 -11.35
N VAL A 274 -13.30 8.32 -11.32
CA VAL A 274 -12.63 7.03 -11.08
C VAL A 274 -12.65 6.71 -9.58
N GLU A 275 -13.05 5.49 -9.23
CA GLU A 275 -13.20 5.06 -7.84
C GLU A 275 -11.85 5.02 -7.11
N LEU A 276 -11.85 5.37 -5.82
CA LEU A 276 -10.72 5.20 -4.93
C LEU A 276 -10.92 4.01 -4.00
N THR A 277 -9.99 3.06 -4.09
CA THR A 277 -9.96 1.88 -3.21
C THR A 277 -8.76 1.94 -2.27
N TYR A 278 -8.96 1.64 -0.98
CA TYR A 278 -7.84 1.54 -0.02
C TYR A 278 -7.53 0.07 0.34
N SER A 279 -6.28 -0.35 0.12
CA SER A 279 -5.77 -1.65 0.58
C SER A 279 -5.33 -1.55 2.04
N ALA A 280 -6.18 -2.06 2.94
CA ALA A 280 -5.94 -2.08 4.37
C ALA A 280 -4.92 -3.19 4.71
N SER A 281 -3.65 -2.79 4.81
CA SER A 281 -2.50 -3.68 4.66
C SER A 281 -1.82 -4.13 5.96
N ASP A 282 -0.78 -4.95 5.79
CA ASP A 282 0.00 -5.53 6.88
C ASP A 282 1.02 -4.53 7.47
N GLY A 283 0.91 -4.30 8.78
CA GLY A 283 1.72 -3.35 9.55
C GLY A 283 0.82 -2.48 10.42
N LEU A 284 -0.09 -1.74 9.78
CA LEU A 284 -1.20 -0.97 10.36
C LEU A 284 -2.35 -0.98 9.33
N GLY A 285 -3.60 -1.15 9.75
CA GLY A 285 -4.76 -1.37 8.89
C GLY A 285 -5.30 -2.81 8.88
N ARG A 286 -4.86 -3.70 9.78
CA ARG A 286 -5.44 -5.05 9.91
C ARG A 286 -6.78 -5.03 10.65
N ASP A 287 -7.04 -3.95 11.37
CA ASP A 287 -8.28 -3.64 12.05
C ASP A 287 -8.69 -2.20 11.71
N PRO A 288 -9.99 -1.91 11.54
CA PRO A 288 -10.48 -0.54 11.37
C PRO A 288 -9.93 0.49 12.36
N ASN A 289 -9.51 0.05 13.55
CA ASN A 289 -9.05 0.90 14.64
C ASN A 289 -7.53 0.90 14.86
N ASP A 290 -6.73 0.26 14.01
CA ASP A 290 -5.27 0.18 14.21
C ASP A 290 -4.42 1.03 13.25
N GLY A 291 -5.03 1.67 12.24
CA GLY A 291 -4.34 2.55 11.28
C GLY A 291 -3.85 3.92 11.82
N TRP A 292 -4.38 4.35 12.97
CA TRP A 292 -4.16 5.69 13.53
C TRP A 292 -2.69 6.11 13.74
N PRO A 293 -1.70 5.23 14.03
CA PRO A 293 -0.32 5.68 14.19
C PRO A 293 0.33 6.15 12.88
N ALA A 294 -0.16 5.65 11.74
CA ALA A 294 0.20 6.13 10.41
C ALA A 294 -0.66 7.34 9.97
N GLY A 295 -1.59 7.80 10.80
CA GLY A 295 -2.56 8.84 10.45
C GLY A 295 -3.79 8.31 9.70
N VAL A 296 -3.90 7.01 9.45
CA VAL A 296 -5.07 6.43 8.78
C VAL A 296 -6.16 6.16 9.83
N VAL A 297 -7.01 7.16 10.06
CA VAL A 297 -8.20 7.03 10.93
C VAL A 297 -9.41 6.80 10.06
N LEU A 298 -9.97 5.58 10.10
CA LEU A 298 -11.02 5.14 9.17
C LEU A 298 -12.22 6.09 9.11
N ASP A 299 -12.69 6.58 10.25
CA ASP A 299 -13.82 7.52 10.33
C ASP A 299 -13.59 8.83 9.54
N ARG A 300 -12.32 9.24 9.36
CA ARG A 300 -11.95 10.42 8.58
C ARG A 300 -11.79 10.06 7.10
N VAL A 301 -11.00 9.01 6.83
CA VAL A 301 -10.61 8.71 5.45
C VAL A 301 -11.71 8.06 4.62
N ARG A 302 -12.67 7.36 5.24
CA ARG A 302 -13.72 6.61 4.51
C ARG A 302 -14.65 7.50 3.68
N THR A 303 -14.70 8.81 3.93
CA THR A 303 -15.54 9.73 3.16
C THR A 303 -14.96 10.08 1.80
N HIS A 304 -13.68 9.76 1.58
CA HIS A 304 -12.94 9.99 0.33
C HIS A 304 -12.67 8.68 -0.43
N LEU A 305 -13.21 7.57 0.05
CA LEU A 305 -12.99 6.24 -0.50
C LEU A 305 -14.31 5.66 -0.96
N ASP A 306 -14.30 5.01 -2.12
CA ASP A 306 -15.44 4.29 -2.65
C ASP A 306 -15.44 2.84 -2.16
N ARG A 307 -14.27 2.32 -1.76
CA ARG A 307 -14.11 0.90 -1.42
C ARG A 307 -12.90 0.61 -0.54
N ILE A 308 -12.97 -0.49 0.21
CA ILE A 308 -11.86 -0.99 1.05
C ILE A 308 -11.55 -2.44 0.70
N VAL A 309 -10.27 -2.77 0.60
CA VAL A 309 -9.79 -4.15 0.50
C VAL A 309 -9.16 -4.56 1.83
N ALA A 310 -9.84 -5.44 2.57
CA ALA A 310 -9.28 -6.00 3.80
C ALA A 310 -8.29 -7.12 3.45
N LEU A 311 -6.99 -6.92 3.69
CA LEU A 311 -6.00 -7.96 3.42
C LEU A 311 -6.07 -9.07 4.47
N CYS A 312 -6.33 -10.28 3.99
CA CYS A 312 -6.47 -11.53 4.71
C CYS A 312 -5.25 -12.44 4.47
N TYR A 313 -4.03 -11.89 4.57
CA TYR A 313 -2.79 -12.65 4.46
C TYR A 313 -2.54 -13.44 5.75
N THR A 314 -3.12 -14.63 5.81
CA THR A 314 -3.12 -15.53 6.98
C THR A 314 -3.61 -16.92 6.56
N ASP A 315 -3.11 -17.96 7.22
CA ASP A 315 -3.62 -19.33 7.19
C ASP A 315 -4.90 -19.54 8.02
N ASP A 316 -5.22 -18.61 8.93
CA ASP A 316 -6.33 -18.77 9.87
C ASP A 316 -7.64 -18.20 9.30
N PRO A 317 -8.63 -19.04 8.95
CA PRO A 317 -9.91 -18.59 8.38
C PRO A 317 -10.73 -17.72 9.37
N ASP A 318 -10.59 -17.91 10.68
CA ASP A 318 -11.29 -17.07 11.66
C ASP A 318 -10.65 -15.68 11.74
N VAL A 319 -9.33 -15.56 11.52
CA VAL A 319 -8.65 -14.27 11.35
C VAL A 319 -9.15 -13.58 10.09
N ALA A 320 -9.12 -14.25 8.94
CA ALA A 320 -9.57 -13.70 7.65
C ALA A 320 -11.02 -13.20 7.73
N ARG A 321 -11.93 -14.08 8.17
CA ARG A 321 -13.36 -13.77 8.37
C ARG A 321 -13.59 -12.57 9.29
N ARG A 322 -12.83 -12.48 10.39
CA ARG A 322 -12.96 -11.38 11.36
C ARG A 322 -12.51 -10.05 10.78
N ARG A 323 -11.43 -10.02 9.98
CA ARG A 323 -10.94 -8.79 9.33
C ARG A 323 -12.03 -8.20 8.43
N VAL A 324 -12.56 -8.98 7.49
CA VAL A 324 -13.62 -8.55 6.57
C VAL A 324 -14.85 -8.04 7.33
N ARG A 325 -15.31 -8.79 8.34
CA ARG A 325 -16.47 -8.38 9.16
C ARG A 325 -16.27 -7.07 9.87
N ARG A 326 -15.10 -6.85 10.47
CA ARG A 326 -14.85 -5.61 11.20
C ARG A 326 -14.88 -4.40 10.29
N TYR A 327 -14.34 -4.50 9.08
CA TYR A 327 -14.47 -3.45 8.08
C TYR A 327 -15.92 -3.24 7.66
N ARG A 328 -16.66 -4.32 7.34
CA ARG A 328 -18.09 -4.23 7.01
C ARG A 328 -18.96 -3.62 8.12
N ASP A 329 -18.63 -3.88 9.38
CA ASP A 329 -19.34 -3.31 10.52
C ASP A 329 -18.99 -1.82 10.73
N ALA A 330 -17.86 -1.34 10.19
CA ALA A 330 -17.32 -0.01 10.39
C ALA A 330 -17.62 0.98 9.24
N VAL A 331 -18.02 0.50 8.06
CA VAL A 331 -18.26 1.34 6.88
C VAL A 331 -19.52 0.93 6.11
N GLU A 332 -20.08 1.85 5.33
CA GLU A 332 -21.22 1.59 4.44
C GLU A 332 -20.81 1.33 2.97
N ILE A 333 -19.56 1.63 2.62
CA ILE A 333 -18.97 1.35 1.31
C ILE A 333 -18.63 -0.15 1.14
N PRO A 334 -18.52 -0.66 -0.10
CA PRO A 334 -18.10 -2.03 -0.35
C PRO A 334 -16.78 -2.42 0.34
N VAL A 335 -16.71 -3.68 0.78
CA VAL A 335 -15.53 -4.27 1.44
C VAL A 335 -15.16 -5.58 0.76
N ASP A 336 -13.95 -5.63 0.23
CA ASP A 336 -13.37 -6.83 -0.35
C ASP A 336 -12.50 -7.60 0.63
N ALA A 337 -12.15 -8.83 0.22
CA ALA A 337 -11.07 -9.59 0.81
C ALA A 337 -9.89 -9.72 -0.17
N GLY A 338 -8.70 -9.33 0.29
CA GLY A 338 -7.45 -9.68 -0.37
C GLY A 338 -6.86 -10.95 0.22
N VAL A 339 -6.69 -12.02 -0.55
CA VAL A 339 -6.08 -13.29 -0.10
C VAL A 339 -4.73 -13.49 -0.78
N THR A 340 -3.84 -14.29 -0.18
CA THR A 340 -2.51 -14.58 -0.72
C THR A 340 -2.35 -16.05 -1.06
N LEU A 341 -1.52 -16.33 -2.06
CA LEU A 341 -1.02 -17.68 -2.40
C LEU A 341 0.42 -17.92 -1.90
N ASP A 342 0.97 -17.01 -1.09
CA ASP A 342 2.32 -17.15 -0.53
C ASP A 342 2.45 -18.43 0.32
N PRO A 343 3.33 -19.37 -0.05
CA PRO A 343 3.57 -20.60 0.72
C PRO A 343 4.08 -20.37 2.15
N GLY A 344 4.63 -19.18 2.45
CA GLY A 344 4.99 -18.77 3.81
C GLY A 344 3.78 -18.43 4.68
N MET A 345 2.61 -18.22 4.08
CA MET A 345 1.34 -17.92 4.74
C MET A 345 0.31 -19.03 4.60
N VAL A 346 0.21 -19.70 3.45
CA VAL A 346 -0.71 -20.81 3.19
C VAL A 346 0.05 -22.00 2.61
N GLY A 347 0.12 -23.12 3.33
CA GLY A 347 0.99 -24.24 2.99
C GLY A 347 0.42 -25.24 1.98
N SER A 348 -0.88 -25.16 1.68
CA SER A 348 -1.57 -26.12 0.81
C SER A 348 -2.83 -25.54 0.15
N GLU A 349 -3.29 -26.19 -0.93
CA GLU A 349 -4.56 -25.87 -1.59
C GLU A 349 -5.74 -25.89 -0.62
N SER A 350 -5.80 -26.88 0.27
CA SER A 350 -6.92 -27.03 1.21
C SER A 350 -6.96 -25.91 2.26
N GLU A 351 -5.80 -25.49 2.77
CA GLU A 351 -5.69 -24.32 3.65
C GLU A 351 -6.12 -23.05 2.91
N TRP A 352 -5.60 -22.82 1.71
CA TRP A 352 -5.96 -21.66 0.89
C TRP A 352 -7.46 -21.60 0.59
N ARG A 353 -8.06 -22.71 0.13
CA ARG A 353 -9.51 -22.80 -0.13
C ARG A 353 -10.33 -22.58 1.13
N THR A 354 -9.88 -23.04 2.29
CA THR A 354 -10.55 -22.80 3.57
C THR A 354 -10.57 -21.32 3.93
N VAL A 355 -9.47 -20.59 3.69
CA VAL A 355 -9.41 -19.13 3.88
C VAL A 355 -10.35 -18.43 2.89
N VAL A 356 -10.31 -18.78 1.61
CA VAL A 356 -11.20 -18.21 0.57
C VAL A 356 -12.68 -18.42 0.91
N ASP A 357 -13.07 -19.65 1.26
CA ASP A 357 -14.45 -19.98 1.65
C ASP A 357 -14.91 -19.20 2.89
N SER A 358 -13.99 -18.83 3.80
CA SER A 358 -14.32 -18.06 5.00
C SER A 358 -14.69 -16.61 4.72
N VAL A 359 -14.27 -16.06 3.58
CA VAL A 359 -14.44 -14.64 3.23
C VAL A 359 -15.34 -14.39 2.02
N ARG A 360 -15.46 -15.33 1.07
CA ARG A 360 -16.15 -15.07 -0.22
C ARG A 360 -17.62 -14.69 -0.11
N ASP A 361 -18.33 -15.18 0.92
CA ASP A 361 -19.75 -14.88 1.14
C ASP A 361 -19.93 -13.61 2.00
N LEU A 362 -18.82 -13.08 2.53
CA LEU A 362 -18.78 -11.89 3.37
C LEU A 362 -18.25 -10.67 2.62
N ALA A 363 -17.28 -10.84 1.74
CA ALA A 363 -16.73 -9.78 0.91
C ALA A 363 -17.62 -9.51 -0.30
N ASP A 364 -17.56 -8.30 -0.84
CA ASP A 364 -18.19 -7.97 -2.12
C ASP A 364 -17.41 -8.64 -3.26
N ASP A 365 -16.07 -8.52 -3.26
CA ASP A 365 -15.17 -9.24 -4.16
C ASP A 365 -13.98 -9.88 -3.44
N VAL A 366 -13.35 -10.85 -4.13
CA VAL A 366 -12.12 -11.52 -3.66
C VAL A 366 -10.98 -11.21 -4.61
N HIS A 367 -9.91 -10.62 -4.09
CA HIS A 367 -8.68 -10.32 -4.82
C HIS A 367 -7.58 -11.29 -4.40
N VAL A 368 -6.90 -11.90 -5.36
CA VAL A 368 -5.80 -12.84 -5.09
C VAL A 368 -4.45 -12.21 -5.40
N TYR A 369 -3.60 -12.14 -4.39
CA TYR A 369 -2.23 -11.62 -4.47
C TYR A 369 -1.23 -12.76 -4.68
N ASN A 370 -0.37 -12.77 -5.70
CA ASN A 370 -0.31 -11.90 -6.89
C ASN A 370 -0.04 -12.82 -8.09
N HIS A 371 -0.77 -12.61 -9.20
CA HIS A 371 -0.72 -13.43 -10.42
C HIS A 371 0.70 -13.60 -10.99
N SER A 372 1.52 -12.55 -10.92
CA SER A 372 2.90 -12.56 -11.42
C SER A 372 3.84 -13.45 -10.62
N LEU A 373 3.44 -13.88 -9.41
CA LEU A 373 4.22 -14.76 -8.54
C LEU A 373 3.71 -16.21 -8.57
N MET A 374 2.61 -16.47 -9.29
CA MET A 374 1.99 -17.79 -9.33
C MET A 374 2.82 -18.77 -10.16
N SER A 375 3.04 -19.96 -9.60
CA SER A 375 3.53 -21.12 -10.36
C SER A 375 2.36 -21.84 -11.07
N GLU A 376 2.67 -22.78 -11.97
CA GLU A 376 1.64 -23.66 -12.54
C GLU A 376 0.83 -24.41 -11.47
N GLY A 377 1.48 -24.84 -10.38
CA GLY A 377 0.79 -25.49 -9.27
C GLY A 377 -0.20 -24.56 -8.54
N HIS A 378 0.12 -23.28 -8.43
CA HIS A 378 -0.83 -22.30 -7.88
C HIS A 378 -2.03 -22.07 -8.79
N ARG A 379 -1.89 -22.20 -10.12
CA ARG A 379 -3.02 -22.10 -11.06
C ARG A 379 -4.00 -23.24 -10.86
N GLU A 380 -3.51 -24.45 -10.59
CA GLU A 380 -4.37 -25.61 -10.27
C GLU A 380 -5.18 -25.40 -8.98
N TRP A 381 -4.66 -24.63 -8.02
CA TRP A 381 -5.36 -24.32 -6.78
C TRP A 381 -6.47 -23.28 -6.98
N PHE A 382 -6.31 -22.43 -8.00
CA PHE A 382 -7.09 -21.22 -8.19
C PHE A 382 -8.52 -21.55 -8.63
N ASP A 383 -9.38 -21.74 -7.65
CA ASP A 383 -10.82 -21.86 -7.82
C ASP A 383 -11.48 -21.21 -6.61
N VAL A 384 -11.81 -19.93 -6.82
CA VAL A 384 -12.43 -19.04 -5.83
C VAL A 384 -13.95 -19.19 -5.83
N THR A 385 -14.52 -19.71 -6.92
CA THR A 385 -15.97 -19.72 -7.16
C THR A 385 -16.67 -20.97 -6.64
N THR A 386 -15.95 -22.09 -6.49
CA THR A 386 -16.54 -23.36 -6.06
C THR A 386 -16.34 -23.59 -4.55
N PRO A 387 -17.41 -23.92 -3.79
CA PRO A 387 -17.29 -24.33 -2.39
C PRO A 387 -16.37 -25.52 -2.17
N HIS A 388 -15.43 -25.38 -1.23
CA HIS A 388 -14.58 -26.49 -0.82
C HIS A 388 -15.34 -27.41 0.14
N ALA A 389 -15.51 -28.67 -0.25
CA ALA A 389 -16.04 -29.68 0.64
C ALA A 389 -14.96 -30.04 1.68
N GLN A 390 -15.10 -29.50 2.90
CA GLN A 390 -14.25 -29.89 4.04
C GLN A 390 -14.34 -31.43 4.21
N GLN A 391 -13.21 -32.13 4.02
CA GLN A 391 -13.08 -33.57 4.33
C GLN A 391 -12.49 -33.76 5.73
#